data_AF-A0A822YK66-F1
#
_entry.id   AF-A0A822YK66-F1
#
_cell.length_a   1.000
_cell.length_b   1.000
_cell.length_c   1.000
_cell.angle_alpha   90.00
_cell.angle_beta   90.00
_cell.angle_gamma   90.00
#
_symmetry.space_group_name_H-M   'P 1'
#
loop_
_entity.id
_entity.type
_entity.pdbx_description
1 polymer ?
#
loop_
_entity_poly.entity_id
_entity_poly.type
_entity_poly.pdbx_seq_one_letter_code
_entity_poly.pdbx_strand_id
1 'polypeptide(L)'
;MDVNLLKPTYRTAISTPCFFKSSRPITLFPNATRKSSIFGFVQLSSSRRCVHSVKASAASSAGLERKKRVDESESLTLDSIRHSLIRQEDSIIFSLLERAQYCYNADTYDHNVFSMDGFEGSLVEFMVRETEKLHAQVGRYKSPDEHPFFPADLPEPMLPPLQYPQVLHPIADSININNKIWDMYFGDLLPRLVKKGDDGNCGSTAVCDTICLQALSKRIHYGKFVAEAKFRASPAAYEAAIKEQGPIDANANI
;
A
#
# COMPACT_ATOMS: atom_id res chain seq x y z
N MET A 1 1.01 -43.75 45.84
CA MET A 1 2.22 -44.47 46.30
C MET A 1 2.33 -45.75 45.50
N ASP A 2 3.56 -46.24 45.39
CA ASP A 2 3.99 -47.53 44.85
C ASP A 2 3.88 -47.82 43.34
N VAL A 3 4.93 -48.50 42.91
CA VAL A 3 5.42 -48.76 41.55
C VAL A 3 5.18 -50.23 41.23
N ASN A 4 5.05 -50.60 39.94
CA ASN A 4 5.31 -52.00 39.55
C ASN A 4 6.05 -52.19 38.22
N LEU A 5 6.95 -53.18 38.27
CA LEU A 5 7.91 -53.68 37.26
C LEU A 5 7.56 -55.16 36.98
N LEU A 6 7.98 -55.87 35.92
CA LEU A 6 8.88 -55.59 34.79
C LEU A 6 8.63 -56.66 33.68
N LYS A 7 8.56 -56.27 32.39
CA LYS A 7 8.96 -57.13 31.22
C LYS A 7 8.07 -58.40 30.95
N PRO A 8 8.24 -59.20 29.86
CA PRO A 8 9.47 -59.41 29.05
C PRO A 8 9.42 -59.67 27.51
N THR A 9 10.65 -59.74 26.96
CA THR A 9 11.17 -60.61 25.85
C THR A 9 10.90 -60.36 24.34
N TYR A 10 11.87 -59.67 23.72
CA TYR A 10 12.69 -60.03 22.53
C TYR A 10 12.17 -60.96 21.39
N ARG A 11 12.38 -60.52 20.13
CA ARG A 11 13.49 -61.01 19.25
C ARG A 11 13.72 -60.15 17.99
N THR A 12 14.92 -60.28 17.42
CA THR A 12 15.54 -59.46 16.35
C THR A 12 15.50 -60.11 14.96
N ALA A 13 15.54 -59.28 13.91
CA ALA A 13 16.17 -59.60 12.61
C ALA A 13 16.59 -58.31 11.87
N ILE A 14 17.66 -58.39 11.08
CA ILE A 14 18.29 -57.28 10.33
C ILE A 14 18.18 -57.57 8.83
N SER A 15 17.86 -56.56 7.99
CA SER A 15 18.34 -56.51 6.59
C SER A 15 18.16 -55.14 5.93
N THR A 16 19.23 -54.66 5.30
CA THR A 16 19.30 -53.63 4.24
C THR A 16 19.76 -54.30 2.94
N PRO A 17 19.86 -53.64 1.76
CA PRO A 17 19.29 -52.37 1.27
C PRO A 17 18.52 -52.54 -0.07
N CYS A 18 17.84 -51.49 -0.57
CA CYS A 18 18.00 -51.04 -1.97
C CYS A 18 17.30 -49.70 -2.29
N PHE A 19 17.86 -48.98 -3.26
CA PHE A 19 17.24 -47.80 -3.89
C PHE A 19 16.18 -48.21 -4.90
N PHE A 20 15.03 -47.54 -4.93
CA PHE A 20 14.27 -47.34 -6.18
C PHE A 20 13.75 -45.91 -6.31
N LYS A 21 13.92 -45.35 -7.51
CA LYS A 21 13.53 -43.98 -7.90
C LYS A 21 12.09 -43.96 -8.40
N SER A 22 11.31 -42.94 -8.05
CA SER A 22 10.16 -42.45 -8.84
C SER A 22 9.65 -41.13 -8.24
N SER A 23 9.12 -40.13 -8.97
CA SER A 23 9.41 -39.62 -10.32
C SER A 23 9.01 -38.14 -10.29
N ARG A 24 9.83 -37.23 -10.82
CA ARG A 24 9.42 -35.81 -10.97
C ARG A 24 8.55 -35.66 -12.22
N PRO A 25 7.43 -34.92 -12.20
CA PRO A 25 6.74 -34.54 -13.42
C PRO A 25 7.62 -33.55 -14.20
N ILE A 26 8.16 -34.00 -15.34
CA ILE A 26 8.84 -33.16 -16.31
C ILE A 26 7.79 -32.73 -17.35
N THR A 27 7.38 -31.47 -17.32
CA THR A 27 6.69 -30.84 -18.45
C THR A 27 7.74 -30.25 -19.40
N LEU A 28 8.01 -30.98 -20.49
CA LEU A 28 8.85 -30.51 -21.59
C LEU A 28 8.14 -29.36 -22.33
N PHE A 29 8.60 -28.13 -22.11
CA PHE A 29 8.42 -27.03 -23.06
C PHE A 29 9.77 -26.75 -23.75
N PRO A 30 9.81 -26.60 -25.09
CA PRO A 30 11.05 -26.55 -25.84
C PRO A 30 11.78 -25.22 -25.69
N ASN A 31 13.09 -25.28 -25.43
CA ASN A 31 13.98 -24.13 -25.50
C ASN A 31 14.14 -23.64 -26.95
N ALA A 32 13.35 -22.65 -27.35
CA ALA A 32 13.59 -21.89 -28.56
C ALA A 32 14.58 -20.73 -28.26
N THR A 33 15.84 -20.90 -28.66
CA THR A 33 16.86 -19.85 -28.62
C THR A 33 16.46 -18.66 -29.49
N ARG A 34 15.95 -17.58 -28.88
CA ARG A 34 15.77 -16.29 -29.55
C ARG A 34 16.86 -15.31 -29.13
N LYS A 35 17.58 -14.82 -30.14
CA LYS A 35 18.79 -14.00 -30.00
C LYS A 35 18.54 -12.72 -29.21
N SER A 36 19.57 -12.28 -28.49
CA SER A 36 19.66 -10.95 -27.89
C SER A 36 19.43 -9.85 -28.94
N SER A 37 18.32 -9.12 -28.81
CA SER A 37 18.14 -7.87 -29.54
C SER A 37 18.80 -6.74 -28.75
N ILE A 38 20.06 -6.46 -29.10
CA ILE A 38 20.70 -5.18 -28.74
C ILE A 38 19.80 -4.08 -29.30
N PHE A 39 19.34 -3.15 -28.44
CA PHE A 39 18.68 -1.94 -28.91
C PHE A 39 19.73 -1.03 -29.57
N GLY A 40 19.90 -1.22 -30.88
CA GLY A 40 20.78 -0.38 -31.68
C GLY A 40 20.27 1.05 -31.72
N PHE A 41 21.10 1.99 -31.26
CA PHE A 41 20.82 3.42 -31.33
C PHE A 41 20.88 3.89 -32.79
N VAL A 42 19.71 4.01 -33.44
CA VAL A 42 19.63 4.57 -34.80
C VAL A 42 19.65 6.09 -34.71
N GLN A 43 20.79 6.71 -35.01
CA GLN A 43 20.86 8.15 -35.25
C GLN A 43 20.05 8.50 -36.50
N LEU A 44 18.83 9.03 -36.31
CA LEU A 44 18.07 9.63 -37.39
C LEU A 44 18.32 11.14 -37.45
N SER A 45 19.31 11.55 -38.25
CA SER A 45 19.50 12.94 -38.62
C SER A 45 18.34 13.40 -39.51
N SER A 46 17.40 14.16 -38.95
CA SER A 46 16.25 14.71 -39.70
C SER A 46 16.35 16.22 -39.84
N SER A 47 16.49 16.69 -41.07
CA SER A 47 16.52 18.11 -41.41
C SER A 47 15.22 18.82 -41.04
N ARG A 48 15.36 20.06 -40.56
CA ARG A 48 14.25 20.98 -40.23
C ARG A 48 13.19 21.00 -41.33
N ARG A 49 11.96 20.62 -41.01
CA ARG A 49 10.75 21.03 -41.75
C ARG A 49 9.77 21.68 -40.80
N CYS A 50 9.37 22.89 -41.14
CA CYS A 50 8.37 23.67 -40.41
C CYS A 50 7.01 22.98 -40.49
N VAL A 51 6.48 22.51 -39.36
CA VAL A 51 5.09 22.06 -39.25
C VAL A 51 4.24 23.26 -38.85
N HIS A 52 3.25 23.61 -39.67
CA HIS A 52 2.40 24.77 -39.41
C HIS A 52 1.51 24.54 -38.18
N SER A 53 1.42 25.54 -37.31
CA SER A 53 0.52 25.54 -36.16
C SER A 53 -0.94 25.55 -36.62
N VAL A 54 -1.60 24.40 -36.58
CA VAL A 54 -3.05 24.32 -36.72
C VAL A 54 -3.66 24.80 -35.40
N LYS A 55 -4.25 26.00 -35.42
CA LYS A 55 -5.06 26.48 -34.29
C LYS A 55 -6.21 25.51 -34.05
N ALA A 56 -6.19 24.81 -32.92
CA ALA A 56 -7.34 24.06 -32.45
C ALA A 56 -8.44 25.06 -32.06
N SER A 57 -9.40 25.25 -32.96
CA SER A 57 -10.63 25.99 -32.65
C SER A 57 -11.31 25.32 -31.46
N ALA A 58 -11.55 26.07 -30.38
CA ALA A 58 -12.29 25.57 -29.24
C ALA A 58 -13.72 25.24 -29.67
N ALA A 59 -13.98 23.96 -29.94
CA ALA A 59 -15.34 23.46 -30.04
C ALA A 59 -15.99 23.68 -28.68
N SER A 60 -16.99 24.56 -28.63
CA SER A 60 -17.82 24.75 -27.46
C SER A 60 -18.37 23.40 -27.01
N SER A 61 -18.06 23.01 -25.78
CA SER A 61 -18.55 21.79 -25.15
C SER A 61 -20.04 21.94 -24.83
N ALA A 62 -20.86 21.94 -25.89
CA ALA A 62 -22.30 22.07 -25.81
C ALA A 62 -22.90 20.82 -25.14
N GLY A 63 -23.36 20.99 -23.90
CA GLY A 63 -24.47 20.21 -23.36
C GLY A 63 -24.29 18.69 -23.24
N LEU A 64 -23.07 18.17 -23.05
CA LEU A 64 -22.94 16.82 -22.51
C LEU A 64 -23.24 16.88 -21.01
N GLU A 65 -24.48 16.55 -20.64
CA GLU A 65 -24.87 16.11 -19.29
C GLU A 65 -23.76 15.20 -18.74
N ARG A 66 -22.96 15.72 -17.81
CA ARG A 66 -21.85 14.96 -17.21
C ARG A 66 -22.47 13.85 -16.36
N LYS A 67 -22.63 12.66 -16.96
CA LYS A 67 -23.20 11.48 -16.29
C LYS A 67 -22.58 11.37 -14.89
N LYS A 68 -23.45 11.53 -13.89
CA LYS A 68 -23.11 11.50 -12.48
C LYS A 68 -22.32 10.21 -12.18
N ARG A 69 -21.04 10.36 -11.82
CA ARG A 69 -20.19 9.20 -11.47
C ARG A 69 -20.54 8.77 -10.05
N VAL A 70 -20.96 7.53 -9.88
CA VAL A 70 -21.27 6.90 -8.58
C VAL A 70 -20.36 5.69 -8.44
N ASP A 71 -19.88 5.43 -7.23
CA ASP A 71 -19.19 4.19 -6.90
C ASP A 71 -20.22 3.06 -6.74
N GLU A 72 -20.16 2.08 -7.65
CA GLU A 72 -21.02 0.89 -7.69
C GLU A 72 -20.23 -0.37 -7.27
N SER A 73 -19.07 -0.21 -6.61
CA SER A 73 -18.19 -1.34 -6.24
C SER A 73 -18.64 -2.12 -5.01
N GLU A 74 -19.59 -1.59 -4.24
CA GLU A 74 -20.03 -2.10 -2.92
C GLU A 74 -18.89 -2.31 -1.89
N SER A 75 -17.70 -1.77 -2.17
CA SER A 75 -16.48 -2.04 -1.40
C SER A 75 -16.34 -1.19 -0.13
N LEU A 76 -17.08 -0.07 -0.05
CA LEU A 76 -17.10 0.88 1.06
C LEU A 76 -18.41 0.81 1.86
N THR A 77 -18.92 -0.40 2.07
CA THR A 77 -20.17 -0.69 2.80
C THR A 77 -19.88 -1.36 4.15
N LEU A 78 -20.85 -1.37 5.06
CA LEU A 78 -20.67 -2.02 6.36
C LEU A 78 -20.59 -3.55 6.24
N ASP A 79 -21.29 -4.13 5.26
CA ASP A 79 -21.31 -5.57 5.01
C ASP A 79 -20.00 -6.08 4.39
N SER A 80 -19.31 -5.23 3.61
CA SER A 80 -18.00 -5.57 3.01
C SER A 80 -16.83 -5.48 4.00
N ILE A 81 -16.99 -4.86 5.18
CA ILE A 81 -15.91 -4.59 6.14
C ILE A 81 -15.05 -5.83 6.42
N ARG A 82 -15.66 -6.99 6.71
CA ARG A 82 -14.91 -8.21 7.03
C ARG A 82 -13.97 -8.62 5.91
N HIS A 83 -14.46 -8.64 4.67
CA HIS A 83 -13.68 -9.02 3.50
C HIS A 83 -12.61 -7.97 3.17
N SER A 84 -12.93 -6.69 3.35
CA SER A 84 -12.00 -5.58 3.15
C SER A 84 -10.83 -5.63 4.16
N LEU A 85 -11.12 -5.86 5.44
CA LEU A 85 -10.11 -5.98 6.49
C LEU A 85 -9.13 -7.13 6.25
N ILE A 86 -9.61 -8.30 5.80
CA ILE A 86 -8.76 -9.46 5.45
C ILE A 86 -7.83 -9.10 4.29
N ARG A 87 -8.36 -8.51 3.20
CA ARG A 87 -7.53 -8.11 2.04
C ARG A 87 -6.49 -7.05 2.39
N GLN A 88 -6.81 -6.14 3.31
CA GLN A 88 -5.88 -5.11 3.78
C GLN A 88 -4.81 -5.71 4.72
N GLU A 89 -5.15 -6.73 5.51
CA GLU A 89 -4.21 -7.51 6.32
C GLU A 89 -3.20 -8.26 5.42
N ASP A 90 -3.68 -8.99 4.41
CA ASP A 90 -2.83 -9.65 3.41
C ASP A 90 -1.89 -8.63 2.74
N SER A 91 -2.42 -7.46 2.35
CA SER A 91 -1.66 -6.39 1.68
C SER A 91 -0.50 -5.88 2.54
N ILE A 92 -0.71 -5.73 3.85
CA ILE A 92 0.36 -5.35 4.80
C ILE A 92 1.38 -6.47 4.95
N ILE A 93 0.93 -7.72 5.13
CA ILE A 93 1.83 -8.87 5.28
C ILE A 93 2.77 -8.97 4.08
N PHE A 94 2.23 -8.92 2.85
CA PHE A 94 3.05 -8.97 1.64
C PHE A 94 3.95 -7.74 1.49
N SER A 95 3.47 -6.51 1.72
CA SER A 95 4.34 -5.33 1.59
C SER A 95 5.50 -5.32 2.59
N LEU A 96 5.25 -5.75 3.84
CA LEU A 96 6.31 -5.87 4.85
C LEU A 96 7.30 -7.00 4.52
N LEU A 97 6.83 -8.12 3.95
CA LEU A 97 7.72 -9.20 3.49
C LEU A 97 8.62 -8.75 2.33
N GLU A 98 8.09 -7.99 1.37
CA GLU A 98 8.90 -7.40 0.29
C GLU A 98 9.92 -6.39 0.85
N ARG A 99 9.51 -5.50 1.76
CA ARG A 99 10.43 -4.56 2.43
C ARG A 99 11.55 -5.28 3.18
N ALA A 100 11.26 -6.42 3.80
CA ALA A 100 12.21 -7.22 4.56
C ALA A 100 13.23 -8.00 3.70
N GLN A 101 13.11 -7.99 2.36
CA GLN A 101 14.16 -8.49 1.47
C GLN A 101 15.40 -7.58 1.48
N TYR A 102 15.23 -6.30 1.80
CA TYR A 102 16.30 -5.30 1.86
C TYR A 102 16.74 -5.00 3.29
N CYS A 103 17.97 -4.53 3.44
CA CYS A 103 18.53 -4.02 4.69
C CYS A 103 17.87 -2.68 5.08
N TYR A 104 18.34 -2.10 6.18
CA TYR A 104 17.84 -0.80 6.64
C TYR A 104 18.08 0.30 5.62
N ASN A 105 19.25 0.34 4.95
CA ASN A 105 19.56 1.28 3.86
C ASN A 105 19.35 2.73 4.29
N ALA A 106 20.09 3.16 5.33
CA ALA A 106 19.92 4.43 6.04
C ALA A 106 19.90 5.66 5.14
N ASP A 107 20.70 5.65 4.08
CA ASP A 107 20.78 6.67 3.02
C ASP A 107 19.42 6.98 2.38
N THR A 108 18.47 6.03 2.38
CA THR A 108 17.09 6.25 1.90
C THR A 108 16.33 7.31 2.73
N TYR A 109 16.75 7.49 3.98
CA TYR A 109 16.11 8.34 4.99
C TYR A 109 16.93 9.58 5.34
N ASP A 110 18.16 9.71 4.82
CA ASP A 110 18.97 10.92 4.98
C ASP A 110 18.57 11.97 3.93
N HIS A 111 18.40 13.21 4.39
CA HIS A 111 18.02 14.35 3.56
C HIS A 111 19.17 14.86 2.66
N ASN A 112 20.41 14.43 2.90
CA ASN A 112 21.62 15.00 2.29
C ASN A 112 22.32 14.06 1.30
N VAL A 113 21.90 12.80 1.19
CA VAL A 113 22.61 11.79 0.35
C VAL A 113 22.21 11.88 -1.12
N PHE A 114 20.93 12.09 -1.41
CA PHE A 114 20.40 12.08 -2.78
C PHE A 114 19.96 13.48 -3.22
N SER A 115 20.73 14.10 -4.11
CA SER A 115 20.32 15.33 -4.79
C SER A 115 19.24 15.03 -5.83
N MET A 116 18.04 15.57 -5.65
CA MET A 116 16.90 15.43 -6.55
C MET A 116 16.51 16.82 -7.07
N ASP A 117 16.47 16.99 -8.40
CA ASP A 117 16.31 18.32 -9.01
C ASP A 117 15.03 19.04 -8.54
N GLY A 118 15.21 20.10 -7.75
CA GLY A 118 14.11 20.91 -7.21
C GLY A 118 13.38 20.31 -6.01
N PHE A 119 13.94 19.29 -5.34
CA PHE A 119 13.38 18.68 -4.13
C PHE A 119 14.40 18.66 -2.99
N GLU A 120 14.00 19.16 -1.82
CA GLU A 120 14.74 19.08 -0.56
C GLU A 120 14.05 18.09 0.38
N GLY A 121 14.72 16.97 0.69
CA GLY A 121 14.16 15.91 1.53
C GLY A 121 14.84 14.57 1.29
N SER A 122 14.50 13.59 2.11
CA SER A 122 14.97 12.21 1.95
C SER A 122 14.38 11.52 0.70
N LEU A 123 15.03 10.45 0.23
CA LEU A 123 14.54 9.67 -0.92
C LEU A 123 13.15 9.07 -0.66
N VAL A 124 12.85 8.66 0.58
CA VAL A 124 11.52 8.14 0.91
C VAL A 124 10.45 9.24 0.87
N GLU A 125 10.73 10.46 1.34
CA GLU A 125 9.78 11.58 1.23
C GLU A 125 9.51 11.94 -0.22
N PHE A 126 10.54 11.99 -1.07
CA PHE A 126 10.37 12.21 -2.51
C PHE A 126 9.44 11.15 -3.12
N MET A 127 9.76 9.88 -2.91
CA MET A 127 9.00 8.77 -3.48
C MET A 127 7.55 8.73 -3.01
N VAL A 128 7.29 9.01 -1.73
CA VAL A 128 5.91 9.11 -1.21
C VAL A 128 5.20 10.32 -1.85
N ARG A 129 5.76 11.53 -1.76
CA ARG A 129 5.12 12.77 -2.26
C ARG A 129 4.79 12.71 -3.75
N GLU A 130 5.72 12.28 -4.60
CA GLU A 130 5.46 12.17 -6.04
C GLU A 130 4.43 11.07 -6.38
N THR A 131 4.44 9.97 -5.62
CA THR A 131 3.39 8.94 -5.72
C THR A 131 2.03 9.48 -5.29
N GLU A 132 1.96 10.30 -4.23
CA GLU A 132 0.72 10.93 -3.80
C GLU A 132 0.20 11.94 -4.84
N LYS A 133 1.08 12.78 -5.41
CA LYS A 133 0.71 13.73 -6.48
C LYS A 133 0.12 13.01 -7.69
N LEU A 134 0.74 11.91 -8.14
CA LEU A 134 0.23 11.08 -9.24
C LEU A 134 -1.15 10.48 -8.92
N HIS A 135 -1.34 9.97 -7.71
CA HIS A 135 -2.62 9.41 -7.29
C HIS A 135 -3.72 10.47 -7.04
N ALA A 136 -3.35 11.68 -6.63
CA ALA A 136 -4.26 12.80 -6.44
C ALA A 136 -4.88 13.27 -7.78
N GLN A 137 -4.10 13.28 -8.86
CA GLN A 137 -4.59 13.60 -10.21
C GLN A 137 -5.76 12.70 -10.67
N VAL A 138 -5.80 11.43 -10.22
CA VAL A 138 -6.91 10.50 -10.50
C VAL A 138 -7.97 10.44 -9.39
N GLY A 139 -7.86 11.30 -8.37
CA GLY A 139 -8.87 11.48 -7.33
C GLY A 139 -8.80 10.50 -6.15
N ARG A 140 -7.67 9.77 -5.97
CA ARG A 140 -7.52 8.75 -4.90
C ARG A 140 -7.91 9.29 -3.52
N TYR A 141 -7.36 10.43 -3.12
CA TYR A 141 -7.58 11.07 -1.81
C TYR A 141 -8.90 11.85 -1.70
N LYS A 142 -9.84 11.65 -2.63
CA LYS A 142 -11.25 12.01 -2.44
C LYS A 142 -12.09 10.78 -2.00
N SER A 143 -11.48 9.59 -1.92
CA SER A 143 -12.09 8.37 -1.35
C SER A 143 -12.06 8.40 0.18
N PRO A 144 -13.13 8.02 0.89
CA PRO A 144 -13.21 8.13 2.36
C PRO A 144 -12.27 7.17 3.13
N ASP A 145 -11.62 6.23 2.44
CA ASP A 145 -10.68 5.26 2.99
C ASP A 145 -9.21 5.53 2.63
N GLU A 146 -8.91 6.59 1.87
CA GLU A 146 -7.56 6.95 1.41
C GLU A 146 -7.09 8.27 2.04
N HIS A 147 -5.99 8.23 2.78
CA HIS A 147 -5.50 9.36 3.57
C HIS A 147 -4.07 9.71 3.13
N PRO A 148 -3.78 10.94 2.70
CA PRO A 148 -2.45 11.32 2.25
C PRO A 148 -1.50 11.60 3.42
N PHE A 149 -0.21 11.33 3.23
CA PHE A 149 0.86 11.71 4.16
C PHE A 149 1.24 13.19 4.00
N PHE A 150 1.17 13.74 2.78
CA PHE A 150 1.56 15.10 2.46
C PHE A 150 0.41 15.89 1.79
N PRO A 151 -0.69 16.17 2.52
CA PRO A 151 -1.90 16.79 1.95
C PRO A 151 -1.68 18.18 1.31
N ALA A 152 -0.67 18.93 1.77
CA ALA A 152 -0.39 20.29 1.28
C ALA A 152 0.14 20.33 -0.17
N ASP A 153 0.73 19.23 -0.65
CA ASP A 153 1.43 19.18 -1.94
C ASP A 153 0.56 18.62 -3.08
N LEU A 154 -0.71 18.29 -2.79
CA LEU A 154 -1.56 17.53 -3.71
C LEU A 154 -2.24 18.41 -4.77
N PRO A 155 -2.14 18.06 -6.08
CA PRO A 155 -2.94 18.70 -7.12
C PRO A 155 -4.42 18.30 -7.02
N GLU A 156 -5.30 19.17 -7.49
CA GLU A 156 -6.72 18.80 -7.65
C GLU A 156 -6.91 17.72 -8.74
N PRO A 157 -7.92 16.82 -8.61
CA PRO A 157 -8.13 15.74 -9.56
C PRO A 157 -8.48 16.24 -10.96
N MET A 158 -7.86 15.63 -11.96
CA MET A 158 -8.17 15.85 -13.39
C MET A 158 -9.48 15.17 -13.81
N LEU A 159 -9.92 14.16 -13.04
CA LEU A 159 -11.16 13.42 -13.29
C LEU A 159 -12.37 14.08 -12.61
N PRO A 160 -13.57 14.05 -13.20
CA PRO A 160 -14.79 14.50 -12.53
C PRO A 160 -15.02 13.75 -11.21
N PRO A 161 -15.54 14.39 -10.15
CA PRO A 161 -15.75 13.75 -8.85
C PRO A 161 -16.56 12.45 -8.92
N LEU A 162 -16.18 11.47 -8.11
CA LEU A 162 -16.90 10.22 -7.89
C LEU A 162 -17.73 10.35 -6.61
N GLN A 163 -18.99 9.91 -6.64
CA GLN A 163 -19.84 9.89 -5.44
C GLN A 163 -19.74 8.54 -4.74
N TYR A 164 -19.14 8.55 -3.56
CA TYR A 164 -19.01 7.40 -2.68
C TYR A 164 -20.24 7.22 -1.78
N PRO A 165 -20.51 6.00 -1.27
CA PRO A 165 -21.53 5.76 -0.26
C PRO A 165 -21.31 6.62 1.00
N GLN A 166 -22.34 7.37 1.43
CA GLN A 166 -22.31 8.14 2.67
C GLN A 166 -22.51 7.22 3.88
N VAL A 167 -21.48 6.44 4.20
CA VAL A 167 -21.49 5.48 5.31
C VAL A 167 -20.94 6.08 6.60
N LEU A 168 -19.89 6.89 6.53
CA LEU A 168 -19.25 7.48 7.72
C LEU A 168 -19.91 8.80 8.14
N HIS A 169 -19.88 9.10 9.44
CA HIS A 169 -20.20 10.43 9.96
C HIS A 169 -19.23 11.50 9.43
N PRO A 170 -19.65 12.75 9.10
CA PRO A 170 -18.79 13.78 8.49
C PRO A 170 -17.50 14.13 9.22
N ILE A 171 -17.42 13.87 10.54
CA ILE A 171 -16.17 14.01 11.33
C ILE A 171 -15.03 13.13 10.79
N ALA A 172 -15.34 12.06 10.04
CA ALA A 172 -14.36 11.19 9.42
C ALA A 172 -13.39 11.95 8.49
N ASP A 173 -13.84 13.03 7.84
CA ASP A 173 -13.05 13.78 6.87
C ASP A 173 -11.92 14.59 7.55
N SER A 174 -12.08 14.96 8.83
CA SER A 174 -11.04 15.67 9.61
C SER A 174 -10.05 14.75 10.32
N ILE A 175 -10.27 13.43 10.32
CA ILE A 175 -9.42 12.47 11.04
C ILE A 175 -8.35 11.92 10.09
N ASN A 176 -7.11 12.40 10.23
CA ASN A 176 -5.93 11.81 9.59
C ASN A 176 -4.77 11.76 10.59
N ILE A 177 -4.34 10.55 10.95
CA ILE A 177 -3.24 10.28 11.90
C ILE A 177 -1.98 9.75 11.19
N ASN A 178 -1.79 10.07 9.90
CA ASN A 178 -0.65 9.61 9.13
C ASN A 178 0.71 10.04 9.69
N ASN A 179 0.79 11.16 10.42
CA ASN A 179 1.97 11.52 11.22
C ASN A 179 2.37 10.39 12.19
N LYS A 180 1.43 9.87 12.97
CA LYS A 180 1.70 8.76 13.91
C LYS A 180 2.02 7.46 13.20
N ILE A 181 1.42 7.22 12.03
CA ILE A 181 1.67 6.01 11.24
C ILE A 181 3.08 6.07 10.64
N TRP A 182 3.52 7.25 10.20
CA TRP A 182 4.89 7.52 9.75
C TRP A 182 5.90 7.29 10.89
N ASP A 183 5.69 7.93 12.04
CA ASP A 183 6.56 7.82 13.22
C ASP A 183 6.66 6.38 13.72
N MET A 184 5.53 5.67 13.80
CA MET A 184 5.47 4.25 14.17
C MET A 184 6.19 3.37 13.14
N TYR A 185 6.02 3.66 11.83
CA TYR A 185 6.66 2.87 10.79
C TYR A 185 8.18 2.97 10.85
N PHE A 186 8.74 4.19 10.82
CA PHE A 186 10.19 4.40 10.76
C PHE A 186 10.86 4.28 12.13
N GLY A 187 10.20 4.70 13.21
CA GLY A 187 10.76 4.68 14.57
C GLY A 187 10.67 3.31 15.26
N ASP A 188 9.56 2.57 15.06
CA ASP A 188 9.30 1.33 15.80
C ASP A 188 9.28 0.07 14.93
N LEU A 189 8.55 0.07 13.82
CA LEU A 189 8.29 -1.15 13.05
C LEU A 189 9.50 -1.54 12.20
N LEU A 190 9.94 -0.63 11.33
CA LEU A 190 11.01 -0.88 10.36
C LEU A 190 12.32 -1.35 11.02
N PRO A 191 12.84 -0.70 12.09
CA PRO A 191 14.11 -1.12 12.71
C PRO A 191 14.06 -2.49 13.40
N ARG A 192 12.85 -3.04 13.63
CA ARG A 192 12.63 -4.38 14.20
C ARG A 192 12.38 -5.43 13.12
N LEU A 193 11.92 -5.01 11.94
CA LEU A 193 11.60 -5.87 10.80
C LEU A 193 12.84 -6.24 9.97
N VAL A 194 13.69 -5.26 9.68
CA VAL A 194 14.76 -5.42 8.67
C VAL A 194 16.15 -5.53 9.30
N LYS A 195 17.09 -6.13 8.56
CA LYS A 195 18.48 -6.24 9.01
C LYS A 195 19.16 -4.87 8.97
N LYS A 196 19.94 -4.55 10.00
CA LYS A 196 20.86 -3.40 9.96
C LYS A 196 21.91 -3.61 8.88
N GLY A 197 22.29 -2.51 8.22
CA GLY A 197 23.28 -2.49 7.15
C GLY A 197 22.77 -1.71 5.94
N ASP A 198 23.60 -1.72 4.90
CA ASP A 198 23.30 -1.20 3.58
C ASP A 198 23.60 -2.29 2.54
N ASP A 199 22.66 -2.51 1.63
CA ASP A 199 22.80 -3.40 0.47
C ASP A 199 22.74 -2.66 -0.88
N GLY A 200 22.72 -1.33 -0.85
CA GLY A 200 22.68 -0.44 -2.01
C GLY A 200 21.29 -0.24 -2.63
N ASN A 201 20.24 -0.96 -2.18
CA ASN A 201 18.92 -0.92 -2.82
C ASN A 201 18.02 0.21 -2.28
N CYS A 202 18.55 1.43 -2.13
CA CYS A 202 17.82 2.57 -1.57
C CYS A 202 16.55 2.93 -2.38
N GLY A 203 16.58 2.81 -3.71
CA GLY A 203 15.41 3.04 -4.56
C GLY A 203 14.30 2.00 -4.33
N SER A 204 14.64 0.71 -4.35
CA SER A 204 13.68 -0.37 -4.06
C SER A 204 13.12 -0.29 -2.64
N THR A 205 13.97 0.15 -1.70
CA THR A 205 13.62 0.42 -0.30
C THR A 205 12.52 1.48 -0.22
N ALA A 206 12.74 2.66 -0.80
CA ALA A 206 11.76 3.76 -0.81
C ALA A 206 10.43 3.39 -1.49
N VAL A 207 10.46 2.57 -2.56
CA VAL A 207 9.26 2.02 -3.20
C VAL A 207 8.51 1.10 -2.23
N CYS A 208 9.20 0.16 -1.58
CA CYS A 208 8.57 -0.75 -0.61
C CYS A 208 8.01 0.00 0.61
N ASP A 209 8.74 0.99 1.13
CA ASP A 209 8.29 1.86 2.23
C ASP A 209 7.01 2.61 1.83
N THR A 210 6.94 3.17 0.62
CA THR A 210 5.75 3.85 0.09
C THR A 210 4.53 2.92 0.04
N ILE A 211 4.71 1.68 -0.40
CA ILE A 211 3.64 0.66 -0.45
C ILE A 211 3.19 0.28 0.98
N CYS A 212 4.15 0.07 1.89
CA CYS A 212 3.86 -0.25 3.30
C CYS A 212 3.06 0.87 3.96
N LEU A 213 3.49 2.12 3.82
CA LEU A 213 2.84 3.30 4.39
C LEU A 213 1.40 3.45 3.89
N GLN A 214 1.15 3.28 2.58
CA GLN A 214 -0.21 3.33 2.04
C GLN A 214 -1.09 2.18 2.56
N ALA A 215 -0.56 0.95 2.65
CA ALA A 215 -1.30 -0.19 3.16
C ALA A 215 -1.63 -0.05 4.66
N LEU A 216 -0.68 0.42 5.47
CA LEU A 216 -0.85 0.72 6.89
C LEU A 216 -1.85 1.85 7.11
N SER A 217 -1.70 2.97 6.39
CA SER A 217 -2.62 4.11 6.45
C SER A 217 -4.07 3.68 6.21
N LYS A 218 -4.32 2.96 5.11
CA LYS A 218 -5.64 2.45 4.76
C LYS A 218 -6.20 1.55 5.87
N ARG A 219 -5.43 0.55 6.33
CA ARG A 219 -5.86 -0.43 7.34
C ARG A 219 -6.15 0.15 8.71
N ILE A 220 -5.39 1.15 9.12
CA ILE A 220 -5.53 1.82 10.42
C ILE A 220 -6.74 2.76 10.37
N HIS A 221 -6.85 3.59 9.33
CA HIS A 221 -8.00 4.48 9.14
C HIS A 221 -9.31 3.73 8.83
N TYR A 222 -9.26 2.48 8.33
CA TYR A 222 -10.45 1.62 8.22
C TYR A 222 -11.15 1.34 9.57
N GLY A 223 -10.47 1.63 10.69
CA GLY A 223 -11.09 1.73 12.01
C GLY A 223 -12.33 2.63 12.06
N LYS A 224 -12.44 3.64 11.19
CA LYS A 224 -13.64 4.49 11.01
C LYS A 224 -14.88 3.66 10.66
N PHE A 225 -14.79 2.81 9.63
CA PHE A 225 -15.89 1.91 9.21
C PHE A 225 -16.22 0.89 10.29
N VAL A 226 -15.22 0.37 10.99
CA VAL A 226 -15.42 -0.57 12.12
C VAL A 226 -16.13 0.11 13.30
N ALA A 227 -15.79 1.37 13.61
CA ALA A 227 -16.44 2.16 14.65
C ALA A 227 -17.89 2.47 14.29
N GLU A 228 -18.15 2.90 13.05
CA GLU A 228 -19.51 3.13 12.52
C GLU A 228 -20.39 1.88 12.61
N ALA A 229 -19.87 0.72 12.17
CA ALA A 229 -20.57 -0.56 12.26
C ALA A 229 -20.91 -0.94 13.71
N LYS A 230 -19.94 -0.78 14.63
CA LYS A 230 -20.12 -1.04 16.06
C LYS A 230 -21.14 -0.09 16.70
N PHE A 231 -21.09 1.19 16.36
CA PHE A 231 -22.01 2.19 16.87
C PHE A 231 -23.43 1.90 16.40
N ARG A 232 -23.66 1.65 15.10
CA ARG A 232 -24.99 1.27 14.57
C ARG A 232 -25.55 0.00 15.17
N ALA A 233 -24.70 -0.99 15.47
CA ALA A 233 -25.14 -2.24 16.08
C ALA A 233 -25.61 -2.07 17.53
N SER A 234 -25.00 -1.17 18.31
CA SER A 234 -25.32 -0.95 19.73
C SER A 234 -25.04 0.50 20.20
N PRO A 235 -25.82 1.52 19.78
CA PRO A 235 -25.52 2.93 20.09
C PRO A 235 -25.41 3.21 21.59
N ALA A 236 -26.34 2.66 22.37
CA ALA A 236 -26.42 2.80 23.83
C ALA A 236 -25.17 2.32 24.58
N ALA A 237 -24.35 1.44 23.99
CA ALA A 237 -23.10 0.99 24.59
C ALA A 237 -21.98 2.05 24.55
N TYR A 238 -22.10 3.05 23.69
CA TYR A 238 -21.08 4.09 23.46
C TYR A 238 -21.58 5.50 23.82
N GLU A 239 -22.88 5.77 23.69
CA GLU A 239 -23.47 7.10 23.88
C GLU A 239 -23.13 7.77 25.21
N ALA A 240 -23.09 7.02 26.32
CA ALA A 240 -22.77 7.59 27.63
C ALA A 240 -21.33 8.13 27.68
N ALA A 241 -20.35 7.32 27.27
CA ALA A 241 -18.94 7.70 27.23
C ALA A 241 -18.65 8.84 26.23
N ILE A 242 -19.33 8.84 25.07
CA ILE A 242 -19.23 9.90 24.06
C ILE A 242 -19.75 11.24 24.63
N LYS A 243 -20.86 11.23 25.39
CA LYS A 243 -21.42 12.44 26.00
C LYS A 243 -20.61 12.94 27.20
N GLU A 244 -19.97 12.03 27.94
CA GLU A 244 -19.18 12.35 29.14
C GLU A 244 -17.88 13.09 28.82
N GLN A 245 -17.19 12.77 27.71
CA GLN A 245 -15.94 13.43 27.33
C GLN A 245 -16.11 14.84 26.74
N GLY A 246 -17.35 15.23 26.38
CA GLY A 246 -17.60 16.46 25.63
C GLY A 246 -17.10 16.39 24.17
N PRO A 247 -17.21 17.50 23.40
CA PRO A 247 -16.63 17.55 22.07
C PRO A 247 -15.11 17.50 22.16
N ILE A 248 -14.51 16.48 21.54
CA ILE A 248 -13.06 16.36 21.42
C ILE A 248 -12.59 17.43 20.42
N ASP A 249 -11.77 18.38 20.88
CA ASP A 249 -11.13 19.35 20.00
C ASP A 249 -10.26 18.62 18.96
N ALA A 250 -10.50 18.86 17.66
CA ALA A 250 -9.73 18.23 16.58
C ALA A 250 -8.24 18.63 16.55
N ASN A 251 -7.83 19.57 17.40
CA ASN A 251 -6.44 19.99 17.63
C ASN A 251 -5.83 19.40 18.92
N ALA A 252 -6.56 18.57 19.67
CA ALA A 252 -5.98 17.80 20.76
C ALA A 252 -5.04 16.75 20.14
N ASN A 253 -3.73 16.91 20.34
CA ASN A 253 -2.68 16.05 19.77
C ASN A 253 -2.96 14.57 20.04
N ILE A 254 -3.58 13.91 19.05
CA ILE A 254 -3.42 12.49 18.77
C ILE A 254 -2.26 12.42 17.80
#